data_AF-A0A6C0KFF1-F1
#
_entry.id   AF-A0A6C0KFF1-F1
#
_cell.length_a   1.000
_cell.length_b   1.000
_cell.length_c   1.000
_cell.angle_alpha   90.00
_cell.angle_beta   90.00
_cell.angle_gamma   90.00
#
_symmetry.space_group_name_H-M   'P 1'
#
loop_
_entity.id
_entity.type
_entity.pdbx_description
1 polymer ?
#
loop_
_entity_poly.entity_id
_entity_poly.type
_entity_poly.pdbx_seq_one_letter_code
_entity_poly.pdbx_strand_id
1 'polypeptide(L)'
;MSSLVATTPVSFQAFQLLQLAPEGDSNLPSNYGTLDLKAIKQSALSLNNLLLGFSVDRSGSMEIVSKDGKTLLQHAQSVIINIARYLMDVHKENPDTKFAIKVVYFDNNLDEIPLFKINWNSWTDDLDQFVENLTKFHPRGSTNIQKPLEYFKDYGLFNTDGNHYHILLTDGFPNDGYTSATDLQNSLPSCNNMFIGFGPDHAVDLLTSLSNNSNGDYNFVNSAENAGMLYGELLHGILYNVAKDITIKMKGGKLYNYKTKTWDDKLTFKKFSTEHTQTLVFQSKWDSVEPHLFELHYTDYQGQKLSHYFSSNQSSIRYNPTNGECKESSRNKHVERHMYRVKTMEYLHTAKQHNNGENAPRSLIEELEKFKTELDKFIKRNNYEDDLFMKNLQEDITLCIKSLESVFRPAMRAFIQSRLSTHGRQGGFAVDVDDVLNQDDDYNVVGISRMRGLSMPSRAVQNISTPPRMPRQRSAYTTPSQNNVMRQCSQPVSQ
;
A
#
# COMPACT_ATOMS: atom_id res chain seq x y z
N MET A 1 -16.03 9.31 40.38
CA MET A 1 -14.55 9.29 40.40
C MET A 1 -14.07 9.22 38.96
N SER A 2 -13.49 10.31 38.48
CA SER A 2 -12.96 10.47 37.13
C SER A 2 -11.73 9.58 36.92
N SER A 3 -11.87 8.48 36.19
CA SER A 3 -10.71 7.77 35.66
C SER A 3 -10.25 8.49 34.39
N LEU A 4 -9.10 9.14 34.48
CA LEU A 4 -8.29 9.47 33.31
C LEU A 4 -8.03 8.17 32.55
N VAL A 5 -8.79 7.91 31.49
CA VAL A 5 -8.38 6.99 30.43
C VAL A 5 -7.17 7.65 29.82
N ALA A 6 -5.97 7.25 30.25
CA ALA A 6 -4.76 7.60 29.52
C ALA A 6 -4.98 7.15 28.07
N THR A 7 -5.04 8.12 27.15
CA THR A 7 -5.28 7.89 25.72
C THR A 7 -4.06 7.19 25.14
N THR A 8 -4.01 5.86 25.27
CA THR A 8 -2.92 5.02 24.77
C THR A 8 -2.84 5.15 23.24
N PRO A 9 -1.64 5.33 22.65
CA PRO A 9 -1.49 5.59 21.21
C PRO A 9 -2.19 4.60 20.28
N VAL A 10 -2.20 3.32 20.66
CA VAL A 10 -2.97 2.27 19.99
C VAL A 10 -3.74 1.49 21.05
N SER A 11 -5.01 1.20 20.77
CA SER A 11 -5.93 0.49 21.66
C SER A 11 -6.83 -0.49 20.91
N PHE A 12 -7.38 -1.47 21.64
CA PHE A 12 -8.43 -2.37 21.15
C PHE A 12 -9.79 -1.65 21.21
N GLN A 13 -10.58 -1.63 20.12
CA GLN A 13 -11.87 -0.90 20.11
C GLN A 13 -13.11 -1.70 19.69
N ALA A 14 -12.99 -2.80 18.96
CA ALA A 14 -14.17 -3.56 18.53
C ALA A 14 -13.84 -5.04 18.38
N PHE A 15 -14.14 -5.82 19.43
CA PHE A 15 -14.11 -7.28 19.38
C PHE A 15 -15.47 -7.78 18.92
N GLN A 16 -15.51 -8.64 17.91
CA GLN A 16 -16.74 -9.26 17.42
C GLN A 16 -16.50 -10.73 17.08
N LEU A 17 -17.53 -11.54 17.26
CA LEU A 17 -17.57 -12.93 16.81
C LEU A 17 -18.61 -13.08 15.70
N LEU A 18 -18.34 -13.99 14.78
CA LEU A 18 -19.28 -14.39 13.75
C LEU A 18 -20.55 -14.92 14.39
N GLN A 19 -20.38 -15.82 15.37
CA GLN A 19 -21.46 -16.40 16.18
C GLN A 19 -21.03 -16.59 17.63
N LEU A 20 -22.03 -16.61 18.52
CA LEU A 20 -21.84 -16.77 19.96
C LEU A 20 -21.97 -18.22 20.44
N ALA A 21 -22.33 -19.15 19.56
CA ALA A 21 -22.41 -20.58 19.83
C ALA A 21 -22.09 -21.37 18.55
N PRO A 22 -21.81 -22.69 18.62
CA PRO A 22 -21.65 -23.55 17.46
C PRO A 22 -22.82 -23.44 16.48
N GLU A 23 -22.55 -23.59 15.19
CA GLU A 23 -23.56 -23.72 14.14
C GLU A 23 -23.67 -25.20 13.78
N GLY A 24 -24.81 -25.81 14.10
CA GLY A 24 -25.01 -27.28 14.07
C GLY A 24 -24.74 -27.92 12.70
N ASP A 25 -25.10 -27.23 11.62
CA ASP A 25 -24.89 -27.68 10.22
C ASP A 25 -23.88 -26.76 9.50
N SER A 26 -22.83 -26.31 10.18
CA SER A 26 -21.92 -25.34 9.57
C SER A 26 -21.05 -25.94 8.48
N ASN A 27 -21.03 -25.27 7.32
CA ASN A 27 -20.05 -25.52 6.26
C ASN A 27 -18.69 -24.86 6.57
N LEU A 28 -18.54 -24.18 7.71
CA LEU A 28 -17.31 -23.48 8.09
C LEU A 28 -16.44 -24.36 9.01
N PRO A 29 -15.13 -24.43 8.77
CA PRO A 29 -14.23 -25.28 9.57
C PRO A 29 -13.97 -24.73 10.98
N SER A 30 -14.31 -23.47 11.25
CA SER A 30 -14.05 -22.78 12.51
C SER A 30 -15.01 -21.61 12.68
N ASN A 31 -15.14 -21.13 13.92
CA ASN A 31 -15.76 -19.85 14.19
C ASN A 31 -14.76 -18.73 13.85
N TYR A 32 -15.27 -17.58 13.39
CA TYR A 32 -14.45 -16.44 13.02
C TYR A 32 -14.77 -15.24 13.91
N GLY A 33 -13.85 -14.29 13.96
CA GLY A 33 -14.10 -13.02 14.62
C GLY A 33 -13.19 -11.91 14.10
N THR A 34 -13.51 -10.70 14.51
CA THR A 34 -12.72 -9.51 14.22
C THR A 34 -12.29 -8.79 15.48
N LEU A 35 -11.12 -8.15 15.42
CA LEU A 35 -10.63 -7.28 16.47
C LEU A 35 -10.00 -6.03 15.84
N ASP A 36 -10.58 -4.87 16.14
CA ASP A 36 -10.04 -3.59 15.67
C ASP A 36 -8.96 -3.06 16.60
N LEU A 37 -7.80 -2.78 16.02
CA LEU A 37 -6.78 -1.92 16.61
C LEU A 37 -6.95 -0.51 16.07
N LYS A 38 -7.03 0.47 16.96
CA LYS A 38 -7.22 1.86 16.59
C LYS A 38 -6.11 2.73 17.12
N ALA A 39 -5.47 3.44 16.20
CA ALA A 39 -4.56 4.54 16.50
C ALA A 39 -5.34 5.79 16.92
N ILE A 40 -4.83 6.49 17.92
CA ILE A 40 -5.42 7.75 18.37
C ILE A 40 -5.38 8.79 17.27
N LYS A 41 -6.29 9.76 17.36
CA LYS A 41 -6.19 11.00 16.60
C LYS A 41 -5.18 11.91 17.28
N GLN A 42 -4.10 12.19 16.59
CA GLN A 42 -3.11 13.19 16.95
C GLN A 42 -3.09 14.31 15.90
N SER A 43 -3.01 15.56 16.37
CA SER A 43 -2.84 16.75 15.54
C SER A 43 -1.38 17.22 15.42
N ALA A 44 -0.54 16.87 16.39
CA ALA A 44 0.88 17.23 16.40
C ALA A 44 1.71 16.28 15.53
N LEU A 45 2.79 16.79 14.92
CA LEU A 45 3.76 15.98 14.21
C LEU A 45 4.47 15.01 15.15
N SER A 46 4.83 13.84 14.63
CA SER A 46 5.61 12.83 15.34
C SER A 46 7.12 13.03 15.20
N LEU A 47 7.55 13.90 14.27
CA LEU A 47 8.95 14.11 13.91
C LEU A 47 9.20 15.60 13.70
N ASN A 48 10.31 16.09 14.24
CA ASN A 48 10.76 17.47 14.02
C ASN A 48 11.86 17.54 12.96
N ASN A 49 12.54 16.43 12.65
CA ASN A 49 13.57 16.38 11.62
C ASN A 49 13.26 15.26 10.62
N LEU A 50 13.35 15.55 9.32
CA LEU A 50 13.14 14.58 8.23
C LEU A 50 14.11 14.83 7.07
N LEU A 51 14.77 13.78 6.61
CA LEU A 51 15.55 13.78 5.36
C LEU A 51 14.93 12.79 4.38
N LEU A 52 14.54 13.29 3.21
CA LEU A 52 14.03 12.50 2.09
C LEU A 52 15.09 12.42 0.99
N GLY A 53 15.44 11.20 0.59
CA GLY A 53 16.37 10.92 -0.48
C GLY A 53 15.61 10.29 -1.64
N PHE A 54 15.53 10.97 -2.76
CA PHE A 54 14.86 10.49 -3.97
C PHE A 54 15.88 9.99 -4.98
N SER A 55 15.75 8.73 -5.34
CA SER A 55 16.42 8.12 -6.49
C SER A 55 15.42 8.04 -7.63
N VAL A 56 15.57 8.91 -8.63
CA VAL A 56 14.60 9.06 -9.72
C VAL A 56 15.19 8.47 -11.00
N ASP A 57 14.56 7.42 -11.50
CA ASP A 57 14.89 6.86 -12.80
C ASP A 57 14.62 7.91 -13.87
N ARG A 58 15.57 8.07 -14.78
CA ARG A 58 15.40 8.90 -15.98
C ARG A 58 15.85 8.15 -17.22
N SER A 59 15.79 6.83 -17.21
CA SER A 59 16.03 5.99 -18.38
C SER A 59 15.11 6.37 -19.54
N GLY A 60 15.42 5.91 -20.76
CA GLY A 60 14.64 6.25 -21.95
C GLY A 60 13.15 5.89 -21.86
N SER A 61 12.75 4.89 -21.06
CA SER A 61 11.34 4.51 -20.86
C SER A 61 10.54 5.61 -20.14
N MET A 62 11.20 6.45 -19.34
CA MET A 62 10.56 7.55 -18.63
C MET A 62 10.10 8.70 -19.56
N GLU A 63 10.37 8.62 -20.87
CA GLU A 63 9.84 9.52 -21.91
C GLU A 63 8.39 9.24 -22.29
N ILE A 64 7.82 8.09 -21.87
CA ILE A 64 6.43 7.74 -22.15
C ILE A 64 5.49 8.86 -21.69
N VAL A 65 4.69 9.37 -22.63
CA VAL A 65 3.75 10.46 -22.41
C VAL A 65 2.41 9.91 -21.91
N SER A 66 1.93 10.46 -20.81
CA SER A 66 0.63 10.14 -20.19
C SER A 66 -0.52 10.84 -20.90
N LYS A 67 -1.77 10.56 -20.49
CA LYS A 67 -2.99 11.11 -21.10
C LYS A 67 -3.03 12.65 -21.03
N ASP A 68 -2.41 13.23 -20.00
CA ASP A 68 -2.27 14.68 -19.80
C ASP A 68 -1.15 15.35 -20.62
N GLY A 69 -0.43 14.61 -21.47
CA GLY A 69 0.63 15.15 -22.30
C GLY A 69 1.99 15.31 -21.59
N LYS A 70 2.11 14.85 -20.33
CA LYS A 70 3.39 14.88 -19.59
C LYS A 70 4.08 13.52 -19.59
N THR A 71 5.41 13.52 -19.53
CA THR A 71 6.20 12.29 -19.41
C THR A 71 6.14 11.71 -17.99
N LEU A 72 6.46 10.42 -17.83
CA LEU A 72 6.58 9.79 -16.51
C LEU A 72 7.61 10.51 -15.62
N LEU A 73 8.72 10.98 -16.21
CA LEU A 73 9.71 11.79 -15.51
C LEU A 73 9.12 13.11 -15.00
N GLN A 74 8.35 13.82 -15.83
CA GLN A 74 7.71 15.09 -15.45
C GLN A 74 6.70 14.91 -14.33
N HIS A 75 6.01 13.76 -14.28
CA HIS A 75 5.14 13.40 -13.17
C HIS A 75 5.91 13.16 -11.88
N ALA A 76 7.00 12.39 -11.93
CA ALA A 76 7.88 12.18 -10.78
C ALA A 76 8.46 13.52 -10.25
N GLN A 77 8.88 14.41 -11.14
CA GLN A 77 9.33 15.76 -10.82
C GLN A 77 8.22 16.57 -10.13
N SER A 78 7.02 16.58 -10.71
CA SER A 78 5.87 17.34 -10.18
C SER A 78 5.50 16.89 -8.76
N VAL A 79 5.57 15.58 -8.49
CA VAL A 79 5.38 15.04 -7.14
C VAL A 79 6.41 15.59 -6.16
N ILE A 80 7.70 15.54 -6.49
CA ILE A 80 8.77 15.98 -5.59
C ILE A 80 8.61 17.47 -5.27
N ILE A 81 8.23 18.28 -6.26
CA ILE A 81 7.91 19.71 -6.09
C ILE A 81 6.74 19.88 -5.11
N ASN A 82 5.66 19.11 -5.27
CA ASN A 82 4.51 19.18 -4.37
C ASN A 82 4.85 18.74 -2.95
N ILE A 83 5.73 17.75 -2.78
CA ILE A 83 6.24 17.35 -1.46
C ILE A 83 7.04 18.49 -0.83
N ALA A 84 7.93 19.14 -1.59
CA ALA A 84 8.71 20.29 -1.10
C ALA A 84 7.79 21.43 -0.64
N ARG A 85 6.79 21.80 -1.46
CA ARG A 85 5.77 22.81 -1.11
C ARG A 85 5.01 22.45 0.16
N TYR A 86 4.52 21.22 0.25
CA TYR A 86 3.80 20.75 1.42
C TYR A 86 4.67 20.78 2.69
N LEU A 87 5.94 20.36 2.62
CA LEU A 87 6.85 20.43 3.76
C LEU A 87 7.14 21.87 4.19
N MET A 88 7.21 22.82 3.25
CA MET A 88 7.31 24.25 3.60
C MET A 88 6.07 24.76 4.33
N ASP A 89 4.87 24.34 3.91
CA ASP A 89 3.63 24.72 4.59
C ASP A 89 3.53 24.10 5.99
N VAL A 90 3.88 22.81 6.13
CA VAL A 90 3.99 22.16 7.45
C VAL A 90 4.97 22.89 8.35
N HIS A 91 6.09 23.37 7.82
CA HIS A 91 7.08 24.14 8.56
C HIS A 91 6.54 25.51 9.02
N LYS A 92 5.76 26.22 8.18
CA LYS A 92 5.11 27.47 8.59
C LYS A 92 4.20 27.27 9.80
N GLU A 93 3.50 26.14 9.86
CA GLU A 93 2.64 25.78 10.99
C GLU A 93 3.42 25.23 12.19
N ASN A 94 4.64 24.72 11.97
CA ASN A 94 5.49 24.08 12.98
C ASN A 94 6.95 24.57 12.84
N PRO A 95 7.29 25.78 13.36
CA PRO A 95 8.57 26.44 13.10
C PRO A 95 9.83 25.72 13.61
N ASP A 96 9.68 24.76 14.52
CA ASP A 96 10.81 23.96 15.04
C ASP A 96 11.20 22.80 14.12
N THR A 97 10.45 22.57 13.05
CA THR A 97 10.72 21.48 12.11
C THR A 97 11.90 21.80 11.18
N LYS A 98 12.71 20.79 10.85
CA LYS A 98 13.82 20.83 9.90
C LYS A 98 13.65 19.75 8.87
N PHE A 99 13.51 20.14 7.62
CA PHE A 99 13.32 19.19 6.52
C PHE A 99 14.42 19.33 5.50
N ALA A 100 14.78 18.23 4.86
CA ALA A 100 15.67 18.26 3.71
C ALA A 100 15.28 17.23 2.65
N ILE A 101 15.53 17.58 1.40
CA ILE A 101 15.28 16.75 0.23
C ILE A 101 16.56 16.67 -0.60
N LYS A 102 17.08 15.45 -0.77
CA LYS A 102 18.15 15.14 -1.70
C LYS A 102 17.59 14.38 -2.89
N VAL A 103 17.85 14.85 -4.11
CA VAL A 103 17.43 14.15 -5.33
C VAL A 103 18.65 13.75 -6.13
N VAL A 104 18.62 12.50 -6.62
CA VAL A 104 19.59 11.96 -7.55
C VAL A 104 18.83 11.33 -8.71
N TYR A 105 19.16 11.76 -9.92
CA TYR A 105 18.71 11.11 -11.13
C TYR A 105 19.68 10.00 -11.51
N PHE A 106 19.14 8.85 -11.88
CA PHE A 106 19.95 7.73 -12.32
C PHE A 106 19.54 7.24 -13.71
N ASP A 107 20.57 6.88 -14.48
CA ASP A 107 20.49 6.08 -15.70
C ASP A 107 21.65 5.07 -15.68
N ASN A 108 22.62 5.20 -16.58
CA ASN A 108 23.95 4.57 -16.46
C ASN A 108 24.93 5.44 -15.69
N ASN A 109 24.55 6.66 -15.35
CA ASN A 109 25.29 7.64 -14.58
C ASN A 109 24.37 8.20 -13.49
N LEU A 110 24.98 8.84 -12.49
CA LEU A 110 24.26 9.60 -11.48
C LEU A 110 24.44 11.09 -11.75
N ASP A 111 23.34 11.82 -11.72
CA ASP A 111 23.36 13.27 -11.64
C ASP A 111 22.65 13.74 -10.39
N GLU A 112 23.31 14.61 -9.66
CA GLU A 112 22.85 15.09 -8.36
C GLU A 112 22.24 16.47 -8.45
N ILE A 113 21.21 16.70 -7.65
CA ILE A 113 20.71 18.04 -7.36
C ILE A 113 21.27 18.51 -6.01
N PRO A 114 21.55 19.82 -5.84
CA PRO A 114 21.86 20.40 -4.55
C PRO A 114 20.83 20.01 -3.48
N LEU A 115 21.29 19.77 -2.26
CA LEU A 115 20.42 19.45 -1.13
C LEU A 115 19.48 20.62 -0.85
N PHE A 116 18.16 20.39 -0.94
CA PHE A 116 17.14 21.37 -0.60
C PHE A 116 16.81 21.28 0.89
N LYS A 117 16.88 22.40 1.60
CA LYS A 117 16.78 22.49 3.05
C LYS A 117 15.69 23.47 3.45
N ILE A 118 14.93 23.09 4.46
CA ILE A 118 13.92 23.93 5.10
C ILE A 118 14.31 24.06 6.56
N ASN A 119 14.51 25.30 7.01
CA ASN A 119 14.87 25.67 8.38
C ASN A 119 16.14 24.98 8.91
N TRP A 120 17.13 24.80 8.04
CA TRP A 120 18.42 24.25 8.44
C TRP A 120 19.34 25.39 8.85
N ASN A 121 19.73 25.43 10.13
CA ASN A 121 20.47 26.56 10.72
C ASN A 121 19.74 27.91 10.51
N SER A 122 18.41 27.91 10.67
CA SER A 122 17.55 29.09 10.48
C SER A 122 17.51 29.63 9.05
N TRP A 123 17.83 28.80 8.06
CA TRP A 123 17.77 29.14 6.65
C TRP A 123 16.94 28.13 5.85
N THR A 124 16.24 28.62 4.84
CA THR A 124 15.44 27.83 3.90
C THR A 124 15.91 28.14 2.48
N ASP A 125 16.20 27.09 1.72
CA ASP A 125 16.56 27.18 0.31
C ASP A 125 15.45 27.82 -0.52
N ASP A 126 15.81 28.41 -1.66
CA ASP A 126 14.87 28.96 -2.61
C ASP A 126 14.15 27.83 -3.37
N LEU A 127 12.82 27.78 -3.25
CA LEU A 127 11.99 26.79 -3.91
C LEU A 127 12.06 26.91 -5.43
N ASP A 128 12.12 28.13 -5.98
CA ASP A 128 12.14 28.34 -7.43
C ASP A 128 13.45 27.83 -8.02
N GLN A 129 14.57 28.06 -7.33
CA GLN A 129 15.87 27.50 -7.71
C GLN A 129 15.87 25.96 -7.63
N PHE A 130 15.21 25.38 -6.61
CA PHE A 130 15.07 23.93 -6.50
C PHE A 130 14.24 23.35 -7.65
N VAL A 131 13.11 23.98 -8.00
CA VAL A 131 12.27 23.60 -9.14
C VAL A 131 13.05 23.68 -10.45
N GLU A 132 13.80 24.76 -10.66
CA GLU A 132 14.63 24.94 -11.85
C GLU A 132 15.69 23.83 -11.96
N ASN A 133 16.36 23.49 -10.86
CA ASN A 133 17.34 22.40 -10.84
C ASN A 133 16.71 21.03 -11.09
N LEU A 134 15.50 20.80 -10.58
CA LEU A 134 14.77 19.54 -10.75
C LEU A 134 14.34 19.29 -12.20
N THR A 135 13.90 20.35 -12.89
CA THR A 135 13.25 20.26 -14.21
C THR A 135 14.21 20.30 -15.40
N LYS A 136 15.51 20.53 -15.17
CA LYS A 136 16.57 20.52 -16.20
C LYS A 136 16.85 19.14 -16.83
N PHE A 137 16.37 18.07 -16.21
CA PHE A 137 16.72 16.71 -16.60
C PHE A 137 15.69 16.10 -17.56
N HIS A 138 16.20 15.38 -18.55
CA HIS A 138 15.41 14.68 -19.57
C HIS A 138 15.70 13.18 -19.57
N PRO A 139 14.75 12.34 -20.02
CA PRO A 139 14.96 10.91 -20.15
C PRO A 139 16.14 10.58 -21.07
N ARG A 140 17.00 9.62 -20.69
CA ARG A 140 18.11 9.10 -21.50
C ARG A 140 18.66 7.80 -20.92
N GLY A 141 19.43 7.06 -21.73
CA GLY A 141 20.24 5.94 -21.23
C GLY A 141 19.43 4.72 -20.82
N SER A 142 20.05 3.85 -20.02
CA SER A 142 19.45 2.63 -19.48
C SER A 142 19.31 2.70 -17.95
N THR A 143 18.98 1.59 -17.28
CA THR A 143 18.49 1.58 -15.88
C THR A 143 19.49 0.85 -14.99
N ASN A 144 20.27 1.60 -14.20
CA ASN A 144 21.19 1.05 -13.19
C ASN A 144 20.70 1.39 -11.78
N ILE A 145 19.98 0.44 -11.16
CA ILE A 145 19.43 0.60 -9.80
C ILE A 145 20.53 0.53 -8.72
N GLN A 146 21.66 -0.13 -8.97
CA GLN A 146 22.73 -0.27 -7.99
C GLN A 146 23.33 1.08 -7.58
N LYS A 147 23.68 1.90 -8.57
CA LYS A 147 24.35 3.20 -8.36
C LYS A 147 23.65 4.12 -7.36
N PRO A 148 22.35 4.43 -7.49
CA PRO A 148 21.68 5.32 -6.55
C PRO A 148 21.58 4.72 -5.14
N LEU A 149 21.50 3.40 -5.00
CA LEU A 149 21.49 2.75 -3.68
C LEU A 149 22.84 2.93 -2.97
N GLU A 150 23.94 2.66 -3.67
CA GLU A 150 25.30 2.86 -3.13
C GLU A 150 25.56 4.32 -2.79
N TYR A 151 25.09 5.24 -3.65
CA TYR A 151 25.17 6.67 -3.39
C TYR A 151 24.53 7.04 -2.03
N PHE A 152 23.28 6.64 -1.79
CA PHE A 152 22.59 6.97 -0.55
C PHE A 152 23.13 6.19 0.66
N LYS A 153 23.70 5.00 0.44
CA LYS A 153 24.39 4.24 1.48
C LYS A 153 25.63 4.97 1.98
N ASP A 154 26.38 5.60 1.09
CA ASP A 154 27.61 6.32 1.43
C ASP A 154 27.37 7.81 1.70
N TYR A 155 26.17 8.33 1.44
CA TYR A 155 25.83 9.73 1.67
C TYR A 155 25.81 10.04 3.16
N GLY A 156 26.77 10.85 3.62
CA GLY A 156 27.03 11.06 5.05
C GLY A 156 25.81 11.46 5.90
N LEU A 157 24.86 12.24 5.36
CA LEU A 157 23.65 12.60 6.10
C LEU A 157 22.68 11.44 6.32
N PHE A 158 22.69 10.42 5.46
CA PHE A 158 21.86 9.23 5.65
C PHE A 158 22.40 8.30 6.75
N ASN A 159 23.68 8.43 7.10
CA ASN A 159 24.38 7.62 8.10
C ASN A 159 24.41 8.24 9.50
N THR A 160 23.78 9.39 9.71
CA THR A 160 23.61 10.00 11.04
C THR A 160 22.32 9.52 11.72
N ASP A 161 22.23 9.65 13.04
CA ASP A 161 20.98 9.44 13.76
C ASP A 161 19.91 10.44 13.27
N GLY A 162 18.79 9.94 12.76
CA GLY A 162 17.72 10.78 12.22
C GLY A 162 16.62 9.99 11.52
N ASN A 163 15.54 10.69 11.15
CA ASN A 163 14.44 10.10 10.39
C ASN A 163 14.75 10.22 8.90
N HIS A 164 15.41 9.20 8.37
CA HIS A 164 15.84 9.16 6.98
C HIS A 164 14.99 8.18 6.19
N TYR A 165 14.52 8.64 5.02
CA TYR A 165 13.75 7.84 4.09
C TYR A 165 14.38 7.93 2.72
N HIS A 166 14.71 6.77 2.16
CA HIS A 166 15.15 6.64 0.78
C HIS A 166 13.97 6.13 -0.06
N ILE A 167 13.64 6.86 -1.13
CA ILE A 167 12.53 6.57 -2.03
C ILE A 167 13.12 6.38 -3.43
N LEU A 168 13.00 5.17 -3.96
CA LEU A 168 13.41 4.84 -5.32
C LEU A 168 12.19 4.76 -6.24
N LEU A 169 12.26 5.47 -7.36
CA LEU A 169 11.23 5.56 -8.38
C LEU A 169 11.79 4.98 -9.68
N THR A 170 11.12 3.98 -10.27
CA THR A 170 11.53 3.39 -11.56
C THR A 170 10.32 2.87 -12.32
N ASP A 171 10.36 2.94 -13.64
CA ASP A 171 9.38 2.34 -14.54
C ASP A 171 9.89 1.06 -15.24
N GLY A 172 11.11 0.64 -14.93
CA GLY A 172 11.82 -0.36 -15.73
C GLY A 172 12.45 -1.50 -14.93
N PHE A 173 13.08 -2.40 -15.67
CA PHE A 173 13.93 -3.46 -15.13
C PHE A 173 15.39 -3.00 -15.13
N PRO A 174 16.18 -3.31 -14.07
CA PRO A 174 17.60 -3.03 -14.11
C PRO A 174 18.24 -3.86 -15.23
N ASN A 175 18.99 -3.18 -16.09
CA ASN A 175 19.67 -3.78 -17.24
C ASN A 175 21.17 -3.45 -17.26
N ASP A 176 21.65 -2.73 -16.24
CA ASP A 176 23.05 -2.43 -15.97
C ASP A 176 23.34 -2.53 -14.45
N GLY A 177 24.58 -2.87 -14.09
CA GLY A 177 24.97 -3.16 -12.71
C GLY A 177 24.37 -4.45 -12.15
N TYR A 178 24.15 -4.48 -10.83
CA TYR A 178 23.45 -5.59 -10.17
C TYR A 178 21.96 -5.61 -10.52
N THR A 179 21.48 -6.77 -10.96
CA THR A 179 20.09 -6.98 -11.41
C THR A 179 19.29 -7.90 -10.50
N SER A 180 19.94 -8.54 -9.51
CA SER A 180 19.30 -9.44 -8.57
C SER A 180 19.04 -8.76 -7.21
N ALA A 181 17.98 -9.19 -6.52
CA ALA A 181 17.63 -8.65 -5.20
C ALA A 181 18.74 -8.94 -4.16
N THR A 182 19.37 -10.10 -4.26
CA THR A 182 20.43 -10.55 -3.34
C THR A 182 21.66 -9.68 -3.45
N ASP A 183 22.08 -9.34 -4.68
CA ASP A 183 23.26 -8.50 -4.89
C ASP A 183 22.98 -7.05 -4.48
N LEU A 184 21.81 -6.52 -4.85
CA LEU A 184 21.39 -5.16 -4.52
C LEU A 184 21.13 -4.93 -3.04
N GLN A 185 20.83 -5.99 -2.26
CA GLN A 185 20.59 -5.86 -0.82
C GLN A 185 21.78 -5.25 -0.07
N ASN A 186 23.00 -5.59 -0.48
CA ASN A 186 24.21 -5.04 0.13
C ASN A 186 24.46 -3.58 -0.22
N SER A 187 23.83 -3.07 -1.28
CA SER A 187 23.91 -1.68 -1.70
C SER A 187 22.88 -0.79 -1.01
N LEU A 188 21.93 -1.34 -0.25
CA LEU A 188 20.86 -0.55 0.35
C LEU A 188 21.36 0.42 1.44
N PRO A 189 20.85 1.65 1.48
CA PRO A 189 21.13 2.57 2.56
C PRO A 189 20.52 2.08 3.87
N SER A 190 21.21 2.36 4.99
CA SER A 190 20.78 1.99 6.35
C SER A 190 19.68 2.91 6.88
N CYS A 191 18.58 3.02 6.13
CA CYS A 191 17.44 3.87 6.44
C CYS A 191 16.12 3.19 6.04
N ASN A 192 14.99 3.90 6.21
CA ASN A 192 13.70 3.38 5.74
C ASN A 192 13.64 3.45 4.21
N ASN A 193 13.60 2.29 3.56
CA ASN A 193 13.57 2.20 2.10
C ASN A 193 12.13 2.09 1.58
N MET A 194 11.81 2.83 0.52
CA MET A 194 10.54 2.77 -0.20
C MET A 194 10.83 2.62 -1.68
N PHE A 195 10.14 1.69 -2.33
CA PHE A 195 10.30 1.39 -3.75
C PHE A 195 8.96 1.61 -4.45
N ILE A 196 8.97 2.45 -5.49
CA ILE A 196 7.78 2.86 -6.22
C ILE A 196 7.98 2.49 -7.69
N GLY A 197 7.15 1.55 -8.15
CA GLY A 197 7.09 1.15 -9.55
C GLY A 197 6.07 2.00 -10.32
N PHE A 198 6.49 2.62 -11.41
CA PHE A 198 5.62 3.32 -12.34
C PHE A 198 5.21 2.42 -13.50
N GLY A 199 3.90 2.41 -13.78
CA GLY A 199 3.37 1.66 -14.89
C GLY A 199 3.50 0.14 -14.72
N PRO A 200 2.80 -0.62 -15.56
CA PRO A 200 2.70 -2.07 -15.38
C PRO A 200 4.00 -2.85 -15.64
N ASP A 201 4.98 -2.26 -16.32
CA ASP A 201 6.11 -2.98 -16.92
C ASP A 201 7.45 -2.72 -16.22
N HIS A 202 7.45 -2.89 -14.89
CA HIS A 202 8.63 -2.72 -14.05
C HIS A 202 8.95 -3.99 -13.25
N ALA A 203 10.11 -4.01 -12.59
CA ALA A 203 10.59 -5.17 -11.83
C ALA A 203 9.86 -5.41 -10.49
N VAL A 204 8.57 -5.79 -10.53
CA VAL A 204 7.70 -6.00 -9.35
C VAL A 204 8.35 -6.92 -8.31
N ASP A 205 8.88 -8.07 -8.73
CA ASP A 205 9.47 -9.05 -7.81
C ASP A 205 10.76 -8.57 -7.17
N LEU A 206 11.59 -7.89 -7.95
CA LEU A 206 12.82 -7.30 -7.46
C LEU A 206 12.51 -6.28 -6.38
N LEU A 207 11.66 -5.30 -6.68
CA LEU A 207 11.31 -4.22 -5.76
C LEU A 207 10.59 -4.76 -4.52
N THR A 208 9.71 -5.75 -4.70
CA THR A 208 9.05 -6.44 -3.56
C THR A 208 10.09 -7.15 -2.69
N SER A 209 11.04 -7.87 -3.29
CA SER A 209 12.08 -8.59 -2.55
C SER A 209 13.01 -7.64 -1.79
N LEU A 210 13.44 -6.55 -2.42
CA LEU A 210 14.23 -5.50 -1.77
C LEU A 210 13.47 -4.87 -0.60
N SER A 211 12.17 -4.61 -0.77
CA SER A 211 11.32 -4.08 0.29
C SER A 211 11.21 -5.05 1.48
N ASN A 212 11.05 -6.34 1.24
CA ASN A 212 10.97 -7.35 2.29
C ASN A 212 12.30 -7.50 3.04
N ASN A 213 13.42 -7.46 2.32
CA ASN A 213 14.77 -7.65 2.85
C ASN A 213 15.28 -6.44 3.65
N SER A 214 14.75 -5.24 3.40
CA SER A 214 15.15 -4.00 4.07
C SER A 214 14.17 -3.48 5.11
N ASN A 215 13.13 -4.27 5.43
CA ASN A 215 11.97 -3.78 6.16
C ASN A 215 11.37 -2.50 5.51
N GLY A 216 11.51 -2.37 4.19
CA GLY A 216 11.01 -1.27 3.36
C GLY A 216 9.67 -1.58 2.70
N ASP A 217 9.08 -0.60 2.01
CA ASP A 217 7.76 -0.74 1.40
C ASP A 217 7.83 -0.67 -0.13
N TYR A 218 7.26 -1.67 -0.80
CA TYR A 218 6.95 -1.60 -2.23
C TYR A 218 5.53 -1.05 -2.43
N ASN A 219 5.39 -0.16 -3.41
CA ASN A 219 4.13 0.39 -3.88
C ASN A 219 4.13 0.50 -5.41
N PHE A 220 2.94 0.37 -6.00
CA PHE A 220 2.74 0.43 -7.44
C PHE A 220 1.85 1.63 -7.79
N VAL A 221 2.23 2.39 -8.81
CA VAL A 221 1.42 3.47 -9.38
C VAL A 221 1.13 3.14 -10.84
N ASN A 222 -0.14 2.91 -11.16
CA ASN A 222 -0.57 2.58 -12.53
C ASN A 222 -0.62 3.79 -13.47
N SER A 223 -0.90 4.97 -12.93
CA SER A 223 -0.91 6.24 -13.66
C SER A 223 -0.14 7.28 -12.86
N ALA A 224 0.88 7.85 -13.49
CA ALA A 224 1.76 8.83 -12.86
C ALA A 224 0.99 10.11 -12.42
N GLU A 225 -0.14 10.42 -13.05
CA GLU A 225 -1.06 11.49 -12.65
C GLU A 225 -1.57 11.32 -11.21
N ASN A 226 -1.70 10.07 -10.74
CA ASN A 226 -2.20 9.77 -9.41
C ASN A 226 -1.10 9.42 -8.41
N ALA A 227 0.16 9.52 -8.82
CA ALA A 227 1.30 9.26 -7.95
C ALA A 227 1.22 10.11 -6.67
N GLY A 228 0.79 11.37 -6.79
CA GLY A 228 0.61 12.28 -5.66
C GLY A 228 -0.28 11.73 -4.53
N MET A 229 -1.26 10.86 -4.84
CA MET A 229 -2.11 10.23 -3.84
C MET A 229 -1.32 9.25 -2.98
N LEU A 230 -0.51 8.40 -3.62
CA LEU A 230 0.39 7.49 -2.93
C LEU A 230 1.39 8.26 -2.06
N TYR A 231 2.04 9.30 -2.60
CA TYR A 231 3.01 10.09 -1.84
C TYR A 231 2.39 10.80 -0.64
N GLY A 232 1.17 11.32 -0.78
CA GLY A 232 0.48 11.92 0.35
C GLY A 232 0.17 10.91 1.46
N GLU A 233 -0.18 9.66 1.12
CA GLU A 233 -0.30 8.60 2.13
C GLU A 233 1.04 8.28 2.78
N LEU A 234 2.10 8.11 2.00
CA LEU A 234 3.44 7.82 2.52
C LEU A 234 3.92 8.92 3.47
N LEU A 235 3.77 10.18 3.05
CA LEU A 235 4.18 11.35 3.81
C LEU A 235 3.35 11.54 5.08
N HIS A 236 2.03 11.33 5.00
CA HIS A 236 1.18 11.28 6.20
C HIS A 236 1.65 10.21 7.18
N GLY A 237 1.94 9.02 6.68
CA GLY A 237 2.45 7.91 7.48
C GLY A 237 3.86 8.13 8.04
N ILE A 238 4.63 9.07 7.51
CA ILE A 238 5.94 9.49 8.05
C ILE A 238 5.72 10.55 9.13
N LEU A 239 5.00 11.62 8.82
CA LEU A 239 4.87 12.80 9.68
C LEU A 239 3.96 12.57 10.89
N TYR A 240 2.93 11.74 10.75
CA TYR A 240 1.90 11.52 11.78
C TYR A 240 1.88 10.08 12.30
N ASN A 241 3.06 9.47 12.43
CA ASN A 241 3.21 8.13 12.99
C ASN A 241 2.92 8.13 14.50
N VAL A 242 2.08 7.23 15.00
CA VAL A 242 1.76 7.14 16.44
C VAL A 242 2.38 5.93 17.13
N ALA A 243 2.68 4.87 16.37
CA ALA A 243 3.26 3.64 16.89
C ALA A 243 4.05 2.91 15.82
N LYS A 244 5.16 2.28 16.21
CA LYS A 244 6.03 1.44 15.39
C LYS A 244 6.34 0.11 16.06
N ASP A 245 6.92 -0.82 15.31
CA ASP A 245 7.33 -2.15 15.79
C ASP A 245 6.18 -2.92 16.46
N ILE A 246 5.00 -2.85 15.86
CA ILE A 246 3.76 -3.35 16.43
C ILE A 246 3.74 -4.88 16.28
N THR A 247 3.53 -5.58 17.39
CA THR A 247 3.38 -7.03 17.44
C THR A 247 2.08 -7.36 18.15
N ILE A 248 1.24 -8.19 17.53
CA ILE A 248 0.05 -8.76 18.17
C ILE A 248 0.22 -10.26 18.27
N LYS A 249 -0.06 -10.81 19.44
CA LYS A 249 -0.16 -12.26 19.67
C LYS A 249 -1.56 -12.64 20.09
N MET A 250 -1.96 -13.85 19.75
CA MET A 250 -3.25 -14.41 20.12
C MET A 250 -3.09 -15.78 20.80
N LYS A 251 -3.91 -16.04 21.81
CA LYS A 251 -4.19 -17.38 22.34
C LYS A 251 -5.69 -17.67 22.23
N GLY A 252 -6.07 -18.95 22.19
CA GLY A 252 -7.47 -19.37 21.96
C GLY A 252 -7.93 -19.25 20.50
N GLY A 253 -7.00 -19.09 19.55
CA GLY A 253 -7.30 -18.99 18.12
C GLY A 253 -6.07 -18.56 17.32
N LYS A 254 -6.27 -18.26 16.04
CA LYS A 254 -5.21 -17.86 15.11
C LYS A 254 -5.60 -16.62 14.31
N LEU A 255 -4.63 -15.77 13.99
CA LEU A 255 -4.78 -14.55 13.20
C LEU A 255 -4.46 -14.80 11.73
N TYR A 256 -5.22 -14.23 10.81
CA TYR A 256 -4.93 -14.35 9.38
C TYR A 256 -3.72 -13.48 8.96
N ASN A 257 -2.72 -14.10 8.34
CA ASN A 257 -1.55 -13.45 7.77
C ASN A 257 -1.62 -13.40 6.24
N TYR A 258 -1.94 -12.22 5.71
CA TYR A 258 -2.09 -12.00 4.26
C TYR A 258 -0.79 -12.15 3.46
N LYS A 259 0.38 -12.01 4.10
CA LYS A 259 1.68 -12.10 3.42
C LYS A 259 2.02 -13.55 3.06
N THR A 260 1.70 -14.46 3.97
CA THR A 260 2.00 -15.90 3.87
C THR A 260 0.79 -16.75 3.48
N LYS A 261 -0.42 -16.16 3.48
CA LYS A 261 -1.69 -16.89 3.31
C LYS A 261 -1.86 -17.99 4.38
N THR A 262 -1.46 -17.69 5.62
CA THR A 262 -1.52 -18.63 6.75
C THR A 262 -2.29 -18.05 7.93
N TRP A 263 -2.64 -18.93 8.86
CA TRP A 263 -3.21 -18.56 10.15
C TRP A 263 -2.12 -18.74 11.23
N ASP A 264 -1.71 -17.63 11.84
CA ASP A 264 -0.56 -17.55 12.73
C ASP A 264 -0.97 -17.06 14.13
N ASP A 265 -0.21 -17.43 15.14
CA ASP A 265 -0.46 -16.95 16.52
C ASP A 265 0.08 -15.54 16.77
N LYS A 266 0.81 -14.98 15.79
CA LYS A 266 1.49 -13.69 15.87
C LYS A 266 1.44 -12.95 14.53
N LEU A 267 1.13 -11.66 14.58
CA LEU A 267 1.27 -10.73 13.47
C LEU A 267 2.18 -9.55 13.85
N THR A 268 2.84 -8.99 12.85
CA THR A 268 3.70 -7.81 13.01
C THR A 268 3.38 -6.74 11.98
N PHE A 269 3.26 -5.49 12.43
CA PHE A 269 3.06 -4.31 11.61
C PHE A 269 4.17 -3.30 11.87
N LYS A 270 4.62 -2.62 10.83
CA LYS A 270 5.75 -1.70 10.95
C LYS A 270 5.38 -0.43 11.70
N LYS A 271 4.25 0.18 11.33
CA LYS A 271 3.79 1.44 11.87
C LYS A 271 2.29 1.63 11.70
N PHE A 272 1.69 2.42 12.59
CA PHE A 272 0.34 2.98 12.45
C PHE A 272 0.41 4.49 12.55
N SER A 273 -0.24 5.18 11.62
CA SER A 273 -0.42 6.63 11.66
C SER A 273 -1.70 7.02 12.40
N THR A 274 -1.82 8.32 12.68
CA THR A 274 -3.00 8.92 13.30
C THR A 274 -4.30 8.45 12.61
N GLU A 275 -5.32 8.14 13.42
CA GLU A 275 -6.65 7.65 12.98
C GLU A 275 -6.66 6.30 12.24
N HIS A 276 -5.51 5.64 12.05
CA HIS A 276 -5.45 4.32 11.40
C HIS A 276 -6.24 3.28 12.20
N THR A 277 -7.01 2.45 11.49
CA THR A 277 -7.73 1.31 12.05
C THR A 277 -7.30 0.06 11.31
N GLN A 278 -6.78 -0.92 12.05
CA GLN A 278 -6.44 -2.24 11.54
C GLN A 278 -7.43 -3.26 12.09
N THR A 279 -8.35 -3.73 11.25
CA THR A 279 -9.24 -4.85 11.58
C THR A 279 -8.52 -6.18 11.39
N LEU A 280 -8.19 -6.86 12.49
CA LEU A 280 -7.65 -8.21 12.48
C LEU A 280 -8.80 -9.22 12.29
N VAL A 281 -8.55 -10.26 11.51
CA VAL A 281 -9.48 -11.41 11.40
C VAL A 281 -8.81 -12.60 12.07
N PHE A 282 -9.55 -13.27 12.95
CA PHE A 282 -9.10 -14.47 13.63
C PHE A 282 -10.09 -15.61 13.43
N GLN A 283 -9.60 -16.83 13.62
CA GLN A 283 -10.42 -18.04 13.69
C GLN A 283 -10.13 -18.82 14.97
N SER A 284 -11.15 -19.50 15.49
CA SER A 284 -11.06 -20.40 16.63
C SER A 284 -11.96 -21.61 16.39
N LYS A 285 -11.57 -22.77 16.90
CA LYS A 285 -12.39 -23.98 16.74
C LYS A 285 -13.78 -23.80 17.38
N TRP A 286 -14.79 -24.42 16.80
CA TRP A 286 -16.16 -24.40 17.32
C TRP A 286 -16.30 -25.02 18.71
N ASP A 287 -15.49 -26.03 19.03
CA ASP A 287 -15.47 -26.70 20.33
C ASP A 287 -14.51 -26.04 21.35
N SER A 288 -13.90 -24.90 20.99
CA SER A 288 -12.93 -24.23 21.86
C SER A 288 -13.61 -23.63 23.09
N VAL A 289 -13.17 -24.06 24.27
CA VAL A 289 -13.51 -23.46 25.57
C VAL A 289 -12.50 -22.39 26.00
N GLU A 290 -11.39 -22.26 25.29
CA GLU A 290 -10.36 -21.28 25.61
C GLU A 290 -10.84 -19.85 25.27
N PRO A 291 -10.66 -18.88 26.18
CA PRO A 291 -10.95 -17.49 25.86
C PRO A 291 -9.93 -16.96 24.85
N HIS A 292 -10.39 -16.04 24.00
CA HIS A 292 -9.52 -15.32 23.08
C HIS A 292 -8.72 -14.28 23.87
N LEU A 293 -7.40 -14.45 23.92
CA LEU A 293 -6.48 -13.54 24.60
C LEU A 293 -5.58 -12.87 23.56
N PHE A 294 -5.49 -11.55 23.62
CA PHE A 294 -4.69 -10.75 22.70
C PHE A 294 -3.64 -9.96 23.49
N GLU A 295 -2.40 -10.04 23.03
CA GLU A 295 -1.26 -9.29 23.56
C GLU A 295 -0.76 -8.35 22.48
N LEU A 296 -0.84 -7.04 22.71
CA LEU A 296 -0.35 -6.01 21.81
C LEU A 296 0.91 -5.39 22.40
N HIS A 297 2.00 -5.39 21.65
CA HIS A 297 3.25 -4.71 21.99
C HIS A 297 3.61 -3.72 20.88
N TYR A 298 4.05 -2.51 21.23
CA TYR A 298 4.54 -1.53 20.25
C TYR A 298 5.47 -0.52 20.91
N THR A 299 6.20 0.22 20.07
CA THR A 299 6.94 1.41 20.48
C THR A 299 6.14 2.63 20.04
N ASP A 300 5.79 3.55 20.94
CA ASP A 300 5.06 4.76 20.55
C ASP A 300 5.95 5.80 19.85
N TYR A 301 5.35 6.92 19.46
CA TYR A 301 6.03 8.04 18.81
C TYR A 301 7.08 8.75 19.70
N GLN A 302 7.04 8.54 21.02
CA GLN A 302 8.02 9.05 21.97
C GLN A 302 9.17 8.05 22.22
N GLY A 303 9.12 6.87 21.58
CA GLY A 303 10.10 5.80 21.77
C GLY A 303 9.83 4.90 22.97
N GLN A 304 8.68 5.05 23.65
CA GLN A 304 8.31 4.21 24.78
C GLN A 304 7.75 2.87 24.30
N LYS A 305 8.29 1.78 24.84
CA LYS A 305 7.72 0.44 24.63
C LYS A 305 6.51 0.25 25.51
N LEU A 306 5.36 -0.02 24.90
CA LEU A 306 4.08 -0.21 25.56
C LEU A 306 3.53 -1.61 25.30
N SER A 307 2.66 -2.07 26.21
CA SER A 307 2.00 -3.37 26.09
C SER A 307 0.58 -3.30 26.61
N HIS A 308 -0.36 -3.88 25.86
CA HIS A 308 -1.78 -3.93 26.19
C HIS A 308 -2.29 -5.36 26.06
N TYR A 309 -3.24 -5.70 26.93
CA TYR A 309 -3.82 -7.04 26.98
C TYR A 309 -5.34 -6.92 26.85
N PHE A 310 -5.94 -7.80 26.07
CA PHE A 310 -7.38 -7.92 25.93
C PHE A 310 -7.80 -9.38 26.07
N SER A 311 -8.90 -9.61 26.78
CA SER A 311 -9.50 -10.94 26.95
C SER A 311 -10.98 -10.89 26.58
N SER A 312 -11.45 -11.84 25.79
CA SER A 312 -12.86 -11.93 25.43
C SER A 312 -13.79 -12.09 26.65
N ASN A 313 -13.29 -12.65 27.76
CA ASN A 313 -14.03 -12.77 29.02
C ASN A 313 -14.40 -11.41 29.64
N GLN A 314 -13.60 -10.39 29.37
CA GLN A 314 -13.85 -9.01 29.81
C GLN A 314 -14.83 -8.28 28.89
N SER A 315 -15.13 -8.84 27.71
CA SER A 315 -16.11 -8.29 26.80
C SER A 315 -17.52 -8.79 27.12
N SER A 316 -18.52 -8.03 26.68
CA SER A 316 -19.93 -8.45 26.72
C SER A 316 -20.23 -9.59 25.73
N ILE A 317 -19.30 -9.89 24.81
CA ILE A 317 -19.44 -10.88 23.75
C ILE A 317 -18.72 -12.15 24.20
N ARG A 318 -19.50 -13.18 24.53
CA ARG A 318 -18.96 -14.46 25.01
C ARG A 318 -19.38 -15.59 24.09
N TYR A 319 -18.41 -16.42 23.74
CA TYR A 319 -18.65 -17.65 23.02
C TYR A 319 -19.10 -18.76 23.98
N ASN A 320 -20.16 -19.47 23.63
CA ASN A 320 -20.72 -20.58 24.39
C ASN A 320 -20.64 -21.87 23.54
N PRO A 321 -19.61 -22.71 23.72
CA PRO A 321 -19.42 -23.93 22.94
C PRO A 321 -20.36 -25.07 23.35
N THR A 322 -21.06 -24.99 24.49
CA THR A 322 -21.73 -26.16 25.08
C THR A 322 -23.25 -26.20 24.91
N ASN A 323 -23.94 -25.04 24.90
CA ASN A 323 -25.40 -25.01 25.05
C ASN A 323 -26.12 -24.08 24.05
N GLY A 324 -25.69 -24.01 22.80
CA GLY A 324 -26.38 -23.23 21.78
C GLY A 324 -26.15 -23.72 20.36
N GLU A 325 -27.18 -23.59 19.53
CA GLU A 325 -27.07 -23.70 18.08
C GLU A 325 -27.40 -22.34 17.47
N CYS A 326 -26.40 -21.72 16.84
CA CYS A 326 -26.61 -20.57 15.98
C CYS A 326 -26.98 -21.03 14.57
N LYS A 327 -27.72 -20.21 13.83
CA LYS A 327 -28.07 -20.46 12.43
C LYS A 327 -27.23 -19.59 11.53
N GLU A 328 -27.03 -20.01 10.28
CA GLU A 328 -26.33 -19.18 9.28
C GLU A 328 -26.97 -17.78 9.16
N SER A 329 -28.30 -17.68 9.25
CA SER A 329 -29.02 -16.40 9.19
C SER A 329 -28.75 -15.46 10.38
N SER A 330 -28.15 -15.96 11.47
CA SER A 330 -27.78 -15.18 12.65
C SER A 330 -26.30 -14.80 12.70
N ARG A 331 -25.54 -15.05 11.63
CA ARG A 331 -24.14 -14.65 11.53
C ARG A 331 -23.99 -13.12 11.60
N ASN A 332 -22.91 -12.68 12.23
CA ASN A 332 -22.55 -11.28 12.26
C ASN A 332 -22.05 -10.83 10.88
N LYS A 333 -22.87 -10.02 10.21
CA LYS A 333 -22.60 -9.48 8.87
C LYS A 333 -21.28 -8.72 8.76
N HIS A 334 -20.85 -8.00 9.81
CA HIS A 334 -19.56 -7.30 9.79
C HIS A 334 -18.40 -8.30 9.75
N VAL A 335 -18.47 -9.38 10.54
CA VAL A 335 -17.46 -10.44 10.51
C VAL A 335 -17.50 -11.17 9.16
N GLU A 336 -18.67 -11.47 8.61
CA GLU A 336 -18.81 -12.08 7.28
C GLU A 336 -18.17 -11.23 6.17
N ARG A 337 -18.36 -9.91 6.18
CA ARG A 337 -17.68 -8.99 5.24
C ARG A 337 -16.16 -9.16 5.28
N HIS A 338 -15.59 -9.27 6.47
CA HIS A 338 -14.15 -9.46 6.63
C HIS A 338 -13.69 -10.89 6.30
N MET A 339 -14.55 -11.89 6.41
CA MET A 339 -14.28 -13.24 5.89
C MET A 339 -14.19 -13.22 4.37
N TYR A 340 -15.10 -12.54 3.68
CA TYR A 340 -15.01 -12.34 2.23
C TYR A 340 -13.71 -11.62 1.84
N ARG A 341 -13.29 -10.60 2.61
CA ARG A 341 -11.98 -9.96 2.42
C ARG A 341 -10.81 -10.93 2.55
N VAL A 342 -10.81 -11.78 3.58
CA VAL A 342 -9.78 -12.81 3.76
C VAL A 342 -9.73 -13.73 2.55
N LYS A 343 -10.89 -14.22 2.10
CA LYS A 343 -10.98 -15.11 0.95
C LYS A 343 -10.52 -14.44 -0.36
N THR A 344 -10.86 -13.17 -0.57
CA THR A 344 -10.32 -12.37 -1.69
C THR A 344 -8.80 -12.25 -1.64
N MET A 345 -8.21 -12.00 -0.46
CA MET A 345 -6.75 -11.96 -0.31
C MET A 345 -6.10 -13.33 -0.59
N GLU A 346 -6.73 -14.44 -0.17
CA GLU A 346 -6.27 -15.79 -0.51
C GLU A 346 -6.21 -16.01 -2.02
N TYR A 347 -7.24 -15.55 -2.75
CA TYR A 347 -7.28 -15.66 -4.20
C TYR A 347 -6.28 -14.74 -4.89
N LEU A 348 -6.12 -13.48 -4.45
CA LEU A 348 -5.08 -12.59 -4.95
C LEU A 348 -3.68 -13.22 -4.78
N HIS A 349 -3.42 -13.80 -3.61
CA HIS A 349 -2.16 -14.49 -3.34
C HIS A 349 -1.97 -15.70 -4.28
N THR A 350 -3.02 -16.48 -4.51
CA THR A 350 -2.98 -17.66 -5.38
C THR A 350 -2.78 -17.26 -6.85
N ALA A 351 -3.51 -16.26 -7.33
CA ALA A 351 -3.39 -15.75 -8.69
C ALA A 351 -2.00 -15.18 -8.97
N LYS A 352 -1.40 -14.51 -7.97
CA LYS A 352 -0.01 -14.04 -8.04
C LYS A 352 0.98 -15.18 -8.32
N GLN A 353 0.77 -16.36 -7.75
CA GLN A 353 1.68 -17.51 -7.93
C GLN A 353 1.59 -18.14 -9.32
N HIS A 354 0.39 -18.15 -9.92
CA HIS A 354 0.17 -18.68 -11.27
C HIS A 354 0.60 -17.72 -12.40
N ASN A 355 0.79 -16.44 -12.10
CA ASN A 355 1.39 -15.47 -13.02
C ASN A 355 2.90 -15.73 -13.30
N ASN A 356 3.44 -16.93 -13.04
CA ASN A 356 4.83 -17.30 -13.38
C ASN A 356 4.96 -18.08 -14.69
N GLY A 357 3.91 -18.12 -15.53
CA GLY A 357 3.94 -18.75 -16.85
C GLY A 357 3.38 -20.18 -16.90
N GLU A 358 2.85 -20.68 -15.79
CA GLU A 358 2.05 -21.90 -15.77
C GLU A 358 0.58 -21.56 -16.02
N ASN A 359 -0.09 -22.29 -16.91
CA ASN A 359 -1.52 -22.13 -17.11
C ASN A 359 -2.23 -22.42 -15.78
N ALA A 360 -3.04 -21.46 -15.34
CA ALA A 360 -3.88 -21.65 -14.18
C ALA A 360 -4.81 -22.86 -14.39
N PRO A 361 -4.99 -23.74 -13.40
CA PRO A 361 -5.96 -24.82 -13.50
C PRO A 361 -7.34 -24.24 -13.78
N ARG A 362 -8.06 -24.77 -14.78
CA ARG A 362 -9.43 -24.35 -15.09
C ARG A 362 -10.35 -24.43 -13.86
N SER A 363 -10.11 -25.41 -12.98
CA SER A 363 -10.82 -25.57 -11.71
C SER A 363 -10.68 -24.35 -10.78
N LEU A 364 -9.55 -23.63 -10.81
CA LEU A 364 -9.34 -22.41 -10.02
C LEU A 364 -10.19 -21.25 -10.54
N ILE A 365 -10.31 -21.12 -11.88
CA ILE A 365 -11.16 -20.11 -12.51
C ILE A 365 -12.62 -20.38 -12.16
N GLU A 366 -13.07 -21.63 -12.28
CA GLU A 366 -14.43 -22.04 -11.91
C GLU A 366 -14.72 -21.79 -10.41
N GLU A 367 -13.74 -22.02 -9.53
CA GLU A 367 -13.83 -21.70 -8.10
C GLU A 367 -14.00 -20.18 -7.85
N LEU A 368 -13.22 -19.35 -8.57
CA LEU A 368 -13.31 -17.89 -8.50
C LEU A 368 -14.65 -17.35 -9.01
N GLU A 369 -15.16 -17.89 -10.12
CA GLU A 369 -16.47 -17.50 -10.66
C GLU A 369 -17.61 -17.86 -9.70
N LYS A 370 -17.55 -19.05 -9.11
CA LYS A 370 -18.49 -19.46 -8.05
C LYS A 370 -18.40 -18.51 -6.86
N PHE A 371 -17.20 -18.21 -6.39
CA PHE A 371 -16.98 -17.28 -5.29
C PHE A 371 -17.50 -15.87 -5.61
N LYS A 372 -17.25 -15.35 -6.81
CA LYS A 372 -17.79 -14.07 -7.29
C LYS A 372 -19.31 -14.06 -7.22
N THR A 373 -19.95 -15.13 -7.70
CA THR A 373 -21.41 -15.26 -7.65
C THR A 373 -21.95 -15.28 -6.22
N GLU A 374 -21.26 -15.94 -5.30
CA GLU A 374 -21.59 -15.95 -3.87
C GLU A 374 -21.44 -14.56 -3.23
N LEU A 375 -20.34 -13.87 -3.53
CA LEU A 375 -20.07 -12.49 -3.09
C LEU A 375 -21.16 -11.52 -3.60
N ASP A 376 -21.54 -11.61 -4.88
CA ASP A 376 -22.60 -10.78 -5.48
C ASP A 376 -23.96 -11.00 -4.80
N LYS A 377 -24.28 -12.26 -4.48
CA LYS A 377 -25.51 -12.61 -3.73
C LYS A 377 -25.47 -12.02 -2.32
N PHE A 378 -24.32 -12.12 -1.64
CA PHE A 378 -24.15 -11.56 -0.30
C PHE A 378 -24.30 -10.04 -0.29
N ILE A 379 -23.72 -9.35 -1.28
CA ILE A 379 -23.80 -7.89 -1.45
C ILE A 379 -25.25 -7.46 -1.64
N LYS A 380 -25.97 -8.07 -2.58
CA LYS A 380 -27.38 -7.76 -2.86
C LYS A 380 -28.29 -8.05 -1.66
N ARG A 381 -28.11 -9.19 -1.00
CA ARG A 381 -28.93 -9.58 0.17
C ARG A 381 -28.78 -8.61 1.34
N ASN A 382 -27.63 -7.94 1.46
CA ASN A 382 -27.32 -7.05 2.58
C ASN A 382 -27.31 -5.56 2.23
N ASN A 383 -27.75 -5.19 1.02
CA ASN A 383 -27.79 -3.81 0.53
C ASN A 383 -26.40 -3.13 0.52
N TYR A 384 -25.36 -3.84 0.09
CA TYR A 384 -23.97 -3.34 0.01
C TYR A 384 -23.57 -2.90 -1.40
N GLU A 385 -24.52 -2.71 -2.31
CA GLU A 385 -24.25 -2.35 -3.71
C GLU A 385 -23.56 -1.01 -3.86
N ASP A 386 -23.61 -0.13 -2.86
CA ASP A 386 -22.92 1.15 -2.83
C ASP A 386 -21.74 1.20 -1.84
N ASP A 387 -21.48 0.11 -1.14
CA ASP A 387 -20.37 0.00 -0.19
C ASP A 387 -19.05 -0.14 -0.95
N LEU A 388 -18.18 0.87 -0.84
CA LEU A 388 -16.89 0.91 -1.54
C LEU A 388 -15.99 -0.27 -1.18
N PHE A 389 -16.03 -0.73 0.08
CA PHE A 389 -15.23 -1.88 0.52
C PHE A 389 -15.67 -3.15 -0.21
N MET A 390 -16.98 -3.41 -0.33
CA MET A 390 -17.51 -4.58 -1.02
C MET A 390 -17.30 -4.51 -2.54
N LYS A 391 -17.47 -3.32 -3.16
CA LYS A 391 -17.14 -3.10 -4.58
C LYS A 391 -15.68 -3.45 -4.88
N ASN A 392 -14.76 -2.98 -4.03
CA ASN A 392 -13.34 -3.29 -4.18
C ASN A 392 -13.08 -4.80 -4.17
N LEU A 393 -13.76 -5.57 -3.30
CA LEU A 393 -13.61 -7.03 -3.28
C LEU A 393 -14.11 -7.68 -4.57
N GLN A 394 -15.22 -7.23 -5.16
CA GLN A 394 -15.72 -7.74 -6.44
C GLN A 394 -14.77 -7.44 -7.60
N GLU A 395 -14.22 -6.22 -7.64
CA GLU A 395 -13.22 -5.81 -8.62
C GLU A 395 -11.96 -6.68 -8.50
N ASP A 396 -11.51 -6.97 -7.29
CA ASP A 396 -10.32 -7.79 -7.03
C ASP A 396 -10.50 -9.25 -7.47
N ILE A 397 -11.69 -9.82 -7.29
CA ILE A 397 -11.98 -11.16 -7.80
C ILE A 397 -12.05 -11.16 -9.33
N THR A 398 -12.63 -10.11 -9.93
CA THR A 398 -12.65 -9.98 -11.39
C THR A 398 -11.23 -9.83 -11.94
N LEU A 399 -10.37 -9.06 -11.25
CA LEU A 399 -8.95 -8.94 -11.58
C LEU A 399 -8.25 -10.30 -11.51
N CYS A 400 -8.52 -11.12 -10.48
CA CYS A 400 -7.98 -12.48 -10.37
C CYS A 400 -8.38 -13.34 -11.57
N ILE A 401 -9.67 -13.39 -11.90
CA ILE A 401 -10.20 -14.18 -13.03
C ILE A 401 -9.50 -13.76 -14.34
N LYS A 402 -9.52 -12.47 -14.67
CA LYS A 402 -8.87 -11.95 -15.89
C LYS A 402 -7.38 -12.22 -15.94
N SER A 403 -6.69 -12.12 -14.81
CA SER A 403 -5.27 -12.41 -14.74
C SER A 403 -4.93 -13.87 -15.04
N LEU A 404 -5.83 -14.80 -14.71
CA LEU A 404 -5.65 -16.23 -14.93
C LEU A 404 -6.11 -16.70 -16.31
N GLU A 405 -7.07 -15.99 -16.92
CA GLU A 405 -7.57 -16.27 -18.27
C GLU A 405 -6.68 -15.69 -19.37
N SER A 406 -6.04 -14.54 -19.11
CA SER A 406 -5.21 -13.88 -20.11
C SER A 406 -3.85 -14.58 -20.28
N VAL A 407 -3.39 -14.72 -21.52
CA VAL A 407 -2.00 -15.10 -21.80
C VAL A 407 -1.09 -14.07 -21.11
N PHE A 408 -0.30 -14.55 -20.16
CA PHE A 408 0.65 -13.84 -19.30
C PHE A 408 0.81 -12.33 -19.60
N ARG A 409 0.22 -11.49 -18.74
CA ARG A 409 0.46 -10.05 -18.73
C ARG A 409 1.28 -9.69 -17.48
N PRO A 410 2.60 -9.43 -17.60
CA PRO A 410 3.44 -8.95 -16.49
C PRO A 410 2.78 -7.82 -15.68
N ALA A 411 2.07 -6.95 -16.40
CA ALA A 411 1.21 -5.90 -15.88
C ALA A 411 0.32 -6.33 -14.71
N MET A 412 -0.38 -7.47 -14.84
CA MET A 412 -1.38 -7.93 -13.86
C MET A 412 -0.77 -8.22 -12.50
N ARG A 413 0.51 -8.61 -12.48
CA ARG A 413 1.23 -8.91 -11.24
C ARG A 413 1.35 -7.68 -10.36
N ALA A 414 1.62 -6.51 -10.93
CA ALA A 414 1.72 -5.25 -10.20
C ALA A 414 0.37 -4.89 -9.55
N PHE A 415 -0.73 -5.01 -10.30
CA PHE A 415 -2.08 -4.76 -9.78
C PHE A 415 -2.44 -5.73 -8.64
N ILE A 416 -2.27 -7.04 -8.85
CA ILE A 416 -2.58 -8.06 -7.83
C ILE A 416 -1.75 -7.83 -6.56
N GLN A 417 -0.44 -7.60 -6.70
CA GLN A 417 0.45 -7.35 -5.56
C GLN A 417 0.05 -6.09 -4.80
N SER A 418 -0.34 -5.03 -5.52
CA SER A 418 -0.79 -3.78 -4.92
C SER A 418 -2.10 -3.97 -4.18
N ARG A 419 -3.10 -4.60 -4.78
CA ARG A 419 -4.42 -4.82 -4.15
C ARG A 419 -4.33 -5.74 -2.94
N LEU A 420 -3.51 -6.80 -3.00
CA LEU A 420 -3.21 -7.64 -1.84
C LEU A 420 -2.59 -6.82 -0.69
N SER A 421 -1.64 -5.93 -1.01
CA SER A 421 -0.99 -5.07 -0.02
C SER A 421 -1.94 -4.04 0.58
N THR A 422 -2.81 -3.42 -0.23
CA THR A 422 -3.84 -2.47 0.22
C THR A 422 -4.81 -3.12 1.20
N HIS A 423 -5.31 -4.34 0.92
CA HIS A 423 -6.19 -5.04 1.86
C HIS A 423 -5.50 -5.50 3.13
N GLY A 424 -4.26 -6.00 3.01
CA GLY A 424 -3.51 -6.50 4.15
C GLY A 424 -3.11 -5.40 5.13
N ARG A 425 -2.57 -4.29 4.60
CA ARG A 425 -2.18 -3.10 5.37
C ARG A 425 -3.34 -2.19 5.71
N GLN A 426 -4.50 -2.38 5.06
CA GLN A 426 -5.65 -1.46 5.15
C GLN A 426 -5.22 -0.02 4.84
N GLY A 427 -4.46 0.12 3.75
CA GLY A 427 -3.87 1.39 3.30
C GLY A 427 -4.89 2.28 2.60
N GLY A 428 -4.70 3.59 2.67
CA GLY A 428 -5.60 4.60 2.12
C GLY A 428 -5.58 4.69 0.60
N PHE A 429 -4.45 4.37 -0.05
CA PHE A 429 -4.29 4.32 -1.49
C PHE A 429 -4.67 2.95 -2.04
N ALA A 430 -5.43 2.96 -3.13
CA ALA A 430 -5.73 1.78 -3.91
C ALA A 430 -5.46 2.08 -5.39
N VAL A 431 -4.77 1.17 -6.05
CA VAL A 431 -4.56 1.26 -7.50
C VAL A 431 -5.91 1.08 -8.20
N ASP A 432 -6.16 1.95 -9.18
CA ASP A 432 -7.30 1.86 -10.08
C ASP A 432 -7.10 0.71 -11.07
N VAL A 433 -8.09 -0.17 -11.13
CA VAL A 433 -8.07 -1.35 -12.02
C VAL A 433 -8.99 -1.19 -13.22
N ASP A 434 -9.73 -0.08 -13.34
CA ASP A 434 -10.70 0.13 -14.42
C ASP A 434 -10.06 0.00 -15.81
N ASP A 435 -8.90 0.62 -16.02
CA ASP A 435 -8.19 0.57 -17.31
C ASP A 435 -7.77 -0.86 -17.69
N VAL A 436 -7.60 -1.74 -16.70
CA VAL A 436 -7.27 -3.16 -16.90
C VAL A 436 -8.53 -4.00 -17.07
N LEU A 437 -9.56 -3.75 -16.27
CA LEU A 437 -10.80 -4.49 -16.29
C LEU A 437 -11.65 -4.16 -17.52
N ASN A 438 -11.46 -3.02 -18.16
CA ASN A 438 -12.22 -2.64 -19.37
C ASN A 438 -11.49 -3.00 -20.68
N GLN A 439 -10.28 -3.55 -20.61
CA GLN A 439 -9.55 -4.05 -21.78
C GLN A 439 -10.01 -5.46 -22.18
N ASP A 440 -11.24 -5.60 -22.69
CA ASP A 440 -11.69 -6.82 -23.37
C ASP A 440 -11.83 -6.57 -24.90
N ASP A 441 -11.37 -7.56 -25.68
CA ASP A 441 -11.67 -7.93 -27.08
C ASP A 441 -10.83 -7.52 -28.31
N ASP A 442 -9.87 -6.58 -28.29
CA ASP A 442 -9.24 -6.13 -29.57
C ASP A 442 -7.80 -6.58 -29.89
N TYR A 443 -7.20 -7.49 -29.10
CA TYR A 443 -5.85 -8.02 -29.40
C TYR A 443 -5.78 -9.54 -29.26
N ASN A 444 -6.53 -10.24 -30.09
CA ASN A 444 -6.12 -11.58 -30.54
C ASN A 444 -5.33 -11.43 -31.84
N VAL A 445 -4.11 -11.99 -31.86
CA VAL A 445 -3.21 -12.16 -33.01
C VAL A 445 -2.39 -10.94 -33.43
N VAL A 446 -1.24 -10.70 -32.77
CA VAL A 446 0.07 -10.66 -33.47
C VAL A 446 1.13 -11.16 -32.49
N GLY A 447 1.84 -12.20 -32.91
CA GLY A 447 2.81 -12.91 -32.09
C GLY A 447 4.13 -12.17 -31.87
N ILE A 448 4.89 -12.79 -30.99
CA ILE A 448 6.29 -12.55 -30.65
C ILE A 448 7.14 -12.39 -31.93
N SER A 449 7.56 -11.16 -32.25
CA SER A 449 8.80 -10.85 -32.97
C SER A 449 9.15 -9.37 -32.93
N ARG A 450 10.15 -9.06 -32.10
CA ARG A 450 11.22 -8.05 -32.27
C ARG A 450 10.95 -6.79 -33.13
N MET A 451 11.15 -5.67 -32.44
CA MET A 451 12.02 -4.52 -32.79
C MET A 451 11.58 -3.46 -33.82
N ARG A 452 12.01 -2.26 -33.44
CA ARG A 452 12.23 -0.98 -34.17
C ARG A 452 11.06 -0.02 -34.20
N GLY A 453 11.37 1.16 -33.68
CA GLY A 453 10.46 2.27 -33.49
C GLY A 453 9.71 2.63 -34.75
N LEU A 454 8.40 2.72 -34.60
CA LEU A 454 7.51 3.54 -35.39
C LEU A 454 6.42 4.01 -34.44
N SER A 455 6.25 5.33 -34.40
CA SER A 455 5.14 6.03 -33.77
C SER A 455 3.81 5.42 -34.19
N MET A 456 2.98 5.03 -33.23
CA MET A 456 1.57 4.75 -33.50
C MET A 456 0.84 6.07 -33.81
N PRO A 457 0.08 6.18 -34.90
CA PRO A 457 -0.68 7.38 -35.21
C PRO A 457 -1.93 7.47 -34.32
N SER A 458 -2.05 8.59 -33.62
CA SER A 458 -3.21 8.96 -32.82
C SER A 458 -4.46 9.04 -33.70
N ARG A 459 -5.43 8.14 -33.51
CA ARG A 459 -6.78 8.33 -34.03
C ARG A 459 -7.60 9.15 -33.03
N ALA A 460 -8.00 10.33 -33.48
CA ALA A 460 -8.85 11.26 -32.75
C ALA A 460 -10.16 10.59 -32.29
N VAL A 461 -10.32 10.41 -30.99
CA VAL A 461 -11.61 10.12 -30.36
C VAL A 461 -12.29 11.46 -30.09
N GLN A 462 -13.48 11.64 -30.66
CA GLN A 462 -14.30 12.83 -30.51
C GLN A 462 -14.63 13.08 -29.03
N ASN A 463 -14.47 14.34 -28.62
CA ASN A 463 -14.79 14.88 -27.31
C ASN A 463 -16.24 14.57 -26.89
N ILE A 464 -16.40 13.70 -25.90
CA ILE A 464 -17.57 13.72 -25.00
C ILE A 464 -17.02 14.20 -23.65
N SER A 465 -17.34 15.44 -23.31
CA SER A 465 -17.01 16.04 -22.01
C SER A 465 -17.77 15.30 -20.90
N THR A 466 -17.13 14.29 -20.32
CA THR A 466 -17.52 13.79 -19.01
C THR A 466 -16.98 14.74 -17.95
N PRO A 467 -17.75 15.06 -16.90
CA PRO A 467 -17.25 15.86 -15.79
C PRO A 467 -16.05 15.14 -15.15
N PRO A 468 -15.08 15.86 -14.59
CA PRO A 468 -13.89 15.26 -13.99
C PRO A 468 -14.33 14.27 -12.90
N ARG A 469 -14.18 12.97 -13.17
CA ARG A 469 -14.37 11.93 -12.16
C ARG A 469 -13.36 12.21 -11.05
N MET A 470 -13.82 12.37 -9.82
CA MET A 470 -12.91 12.35 -8.67
C MET A 470 -12.09 11.06 -8.72
N PRO A 471 -10.77 11.11 -8.44
CA PRO A 471 -9.91 9.95 -8.60
C PRO A 471 -10.40 8.80 -7.72
N ARG A 472 -10.76 7.68 -8.36
CA ARG A 472 -11.18 6.39 -7.75
C ARG A 472 -10.04 5.65 -7.03
N GLN A 473 -9.00 6.37 -6.60
CA GLN A 473 -7.78 5.79 -6.04
C GLN A 473 -7.69 5.86 -4.52
N ARG A 474 -8.82 6.20 -3.88
CA ARG A 474 -8.99 6.09 -2.44
C ARG A 474 -9.58 4.73 -2.11
N SER A 475 -9.01 4.07 -1.12
CA SER A 475 -9.57 2.86 -0.56
C SER A 475 -10.68 3.21 0.44
N ALA A 476 -11.41 2.18 0.88
CA ALA A 476 -12.34 2.32 2.00
C ALA A 476 -11.66 2.58 3.35
N TYR A 477 -10.32 2.58 3.39
CA TYR A 477 -9.51 2.74 4.59
C TYR A 477 -8.91 4.15 4.74
N THR A 478 -9.08 5.04 3.75
CA THR A 478 -8.51 6.40 3.80
C THR A 478 -9.06 7.18 5.00
N THR A 479 -8.18 7.63 5.91
CA THR A 479 -8.60 8.46 7.04
C THR A 479 -8.84 9.91 6.63
N PRO A 480 -9.62 10.70 7.40
CA PRO A 480 -9.84 12.11 7.13
C PRO A 480 -8.53 12.93 7.07
N SER A 481 -7.58 12.68 7.98
CA SER A 481 -6.28 13.36 7.97
C SER A 481 -5.41 12.94 6.78
N GLN A 482 -5.38 11.65 6.42
CA GLN A 482 -4.69 11.17 5.22
C GLN A 482 -5.23 11.84 3.96
N ASN A 483 -6.55 11.92 3.85
CA ASN A 483 -7.23 12.48 2.69
C ASN A 483 -6.80 13.93 2.40
N ASN A 484 -6.56 14.74 3.43
CA ASN A 484 -6.11 16.12 3.27
C ASN A 484 -4.70 16.19 2.67
N VAL A 485 -3.76 15.38 3.19
CA VAL A 485 -2.38 15.33 2.70
C VAL A 485 -2.34 14.79 1.27
N MET A 486 -3.07 13.69 0.99
CA MET A 486 -3.21 13.12 -0.35
C MET A 486 -3.71 14.16 -1.37
N ARG A 487 -4.68 14.99 -0.98
CA ARG A 487 -5.21 16.05 -1.85
C ARG A 487 -4.19 17.15 -2.13
N GLN A 488 -3.39 17.56 -1.14
CA GLN A 488 -2.37 18.59 -1.32
C GLN A 488 -1.20 18.12 -2.20
N CYS A 489 -0.74 16.88 -2.01
CA CYS A 489 0.35 16.32 -2.81
C CYS A 489 -0.04 16.00 -4.26
N SER A 490 -1.34 15.89 -4.56
CA SER A 490 -1.86 15.55 -5.89
C SER A 490 -2.30 16.76 -6.73
N GLN A 491 -2.09 17.98 -6.26
CA GLN A 491 -2.49 19.16 -7.05
C GLN A 491 -1.59 19.31 -8.29
N PRO A 492 -2.14 19.68 -9.46
CA PRO A 492 -1.32 20.01 -10.61
C PRO A 492 -0.36 21.14 -10.24
N VAL A 493 0.93 20.97 -10.52
CA VAL A 493 1.90 22.07 -10.45
C VAL A 493 1.49 23.09 -11.52
N SER A 494 0.91 24.22 -11.11
CA SER A 494 0.74 25.37 -11.98
C SER A 494 2.13 25.84 -12.40
N GLN A 495 2.36 25.91 -13.72
CA GLN A 495 3.57 26.47 -14.32
C GLN A 495 3.69 27.96 -14.05
#